data_AF-W9WSA1-F1
#
_entry.id   AF-W9WSA1-F1
#
_cell.length_a   1.000
_cell.length_b   1.000
_cell.length_c   1.000
_cell.angle_alpha   90.00
_cell.angle_beta   90.00
_cell.angle_gamma   90.00
#
_symmetry.space_group_name_H-M   'P 1'
#
loop_
_entity.id
_entity.type
_entity.pdbx_description
1 polymer ?
#
loop_
_entity_poly.entity_id
_entity_poly.type
_entity_poly.pdbx_seq_one_letter_code
_entity_poly.pdbx_strand_id
1 'polypeptide(L)'
;MREFLAALSDLGDVAEITREVNTHLEIGAIIRRRHEKFAPVLVFSNIRHHARYRVVGAPLSYSSLPKARMARIAMTLGLDPTTPGTEIVQTLAKTTKLPPVPLVIVEDGPVHENILLGDEVDLLKIPTPLIHFGDGGRFFNSLGFWVVRSPDGK
;
A
#
# COMPACT_ATOMS: atom_id res chain seq x y z
N MET A 1 3.24 4.67 -5.89
CA MET A 1 2.72 4.75 -4.50
C MET A 1 2.59 6.18 -3.97
N ARG A 2 3.66 7.00 -3.96
CA ARG A 2 3.55 8.41 -3.52
C ARG A 2 2.52 9.20 -4.34
N GLU A 3 2.59 9.10 -5.65
CA GLU A 3 1.60 9.71 -6.57
C GLU A 3 0.19 9.15 -6.37
N PHE A 4 0.06 7.84 -6.16
CA PHE A 4 -1.24 7.22 -5.86
C PHE A 4 -1.87 7.79 -4.59
N LEU A 5 -1.09 7.98 -3.51
CA LEU A 5 -1.59 8.62 -2.30
C LEU A 5 -1.94 10.09 -2.50
N ALA A 6 -1.17 10.82 -3.30
CA ALA A 6 -1.49 12.21 -3.66
C ALA A 6 -2.82 12.27 -4.42
N ALA A 7 -3.00 11.43 -5.45
CA ALA A 7 -4.24 11.36 -6.22
C ALA A 7 -5.45 10.96 -5.35
N LEU A 8 -5.29 10.04 -4.40
CA LEU A 8 -6.35 9.74 -3.43
C LEU A 8 -6.64 10.91 -2.48
N SER A 9 -5.61 11.66 -2.09
CA SER A 9 -5.75 12.85 -1.25
C SER A 9 -6.53 13.94 -1.97
N ASP A 10 -6.29 14.15 -3.26
CA ASP A 10 -7.03 15.11 -4.10
C ASP A 10 -8.52 14.75 -4.20
N LEU A 11 -8.84 13.45 -4.12
CA LEU A 11 -10.21 12.94 -4.04
C LEU A 11 -10.82 13.01 -2.63
N GLY A 12 -10.06 13.46 -1.63
CA GLY A 12 -10.49 13.44 -0.22
C GLY A 12 -10.59 12.03 0.39
N ASP A 13 -9.95 11.03 -0.23
CA ASP A 13 -10.00 9.62 0.18
C ASP A 13 -8.75 9.20 1.00
N VAL A 14 -8.05 10.17 1.58
CA VAL A 14 -6.95 9.99 2.53
C VAL A 14 -7.25 10.73 3.83
N ALA A 15 -6.94 10.11 4.97
CA ALA A 15 -6.96 10.72 6.29
C ALA A 15 -5.58 10.55 6.96
N GLU A 16 -4.94 11.67 7.30
CA GLU A 16 -3.69 11.66 8.03
C GLU A 16 -3.92 11.53 9.54
N ILE A 17 -3.12 10.66 10.18
CA ILE A 17 -3.14 10.42 11.62
C ILE A 17 -1.79 10.86 12.18
N THR A 18 -1.79 12.05 12.81
CA THR A 18 -0.60 12.70 13.38
C THR A 18 -0.40 12.42 14.86
N ARG A 19 -1.45 11.92 15.55
CA ARG A 19 -1.32 11.44 16.93
C ARG A 19 -0.38 10.24 16.97
N GLU A 20 0.40 10.13 18.05
CA GLU A 20 1.27 8.96 18.24
C GLU A 20 0.43 7.68 18.28
N VAL A 21 0.88 6.65 17.54
CA VAL A 21 0.28 5.32 17.52
C VAL A 21 1.32 4.22 17.71
N ASN A 22 0.90 3.06 18.20
CA ASN A 22 1.74 1.91 18.46
C ASN A 22 1.62 0.83 17.35
N THR A 23 2.74 0.21 16.99
CA THR A 23 2.79 -0.94 16.08
C THR A 23 2.28 -2.23 16.71
N HIS A 24 2.18 -2.29 18.04
CA HIS A 24 1.59 -3.42 18.76
C HIS A 24 0.07 -3.27 18.82
N LEU A 25 -0.64 -3.95 17.93
CA LEU A 25 -2.11 -4.05 17.82
C LEU A 25 -2.86 -2.75 17.49
N GLU A 26 -2.43 -1.58 17.95
CA GLU A 26 -3.18 -0.32 17.79
C GLU A 26 -3.37 0.05 16.31
N ILE A 27 -2.29 0.13 15.53
CA ILE A 27 -2.39 0.44 14.09
C ILE A 27 -3.30 -0.57 13.38
N GLY A 28 -3.14 -1.88 13.67
CA GLY A 28 -3.98 -2.94 13.11
C GLY A 28 -5.46 -2.75 13.45
N ALA A 29 -5.77 -2.47 14.71
CA ALA A 29 -7.14 -2.24 15.19
C ALA A 29 -7.78 -1.00 14.55
N ILE A 30 -7.04 0.12 14.43
CA ILE A 30 -7.53 1.33 13.78
C ILE A 30 -7.84 1.04 12.31
N ILE A 31 -6.90 0.40 11.59
CA ILE A 31 -7.07 0.04 10.19
C ILE A 31 -8.30 -0.85 10.03
N ARG A 32 -8.43 -1.90 10.84
CA ARG A 32 -9.55 -2.84 10.79
C ARG A 32 -10.90 -2.13 10.98
N ARG A 33 -11.03 -1.29 12.00
CA ARG A 33 -12.26 -0.56 12.29
C ARG A 33 -12.64 0.43 11.17
N ARG A 34 -11.65 1.11 10.59
CA ARG A 34 -11.85 2.08 9.51
C ARG A 34 -12.18 1.38 8.18
N HIS A 35 -11.55 0.23 7.93
CA HIS A 35 -11.85 -0.63 6.79
C HIS A 35 -13.31 -1.07 6.77
N GLU A 36 -13.84 -1.56 7.90
CA GLU A 36 -15.26 -1.97 8.03
C GLU A 36 -16.26 -0.84 7.81
N LYS A 37 -15.83 0.40 8.08
CA LYS A 37 -16.64 1.60 7.85
C LYS A 37 -16.41 2.22 6.49
N PHE A 38 -15.58 1.59 5.65
CA PHE A 38 -15.19 2.07 4.34
C PHE A 38 -14.68 3.52 4.39
N ALA A 39 -13.86 3.81 5.39
CA ALA A 39 -13.33 5.14 5.61
C ALA A 39 -12.14 5.43 4.66
N PRO A 40 -11.66 6.69 4.59
CA PRO A 40 -10.46 7.05 3.85
C PRO A 40 -9.25 6.17 4.18
N VAL A 41 -8.32 6.07 3.24
CA VAL A 41 -6.99 5.46 3.46
C VAL A 41 -6.33 6.19 4.62
N LEU A 42 -5.72 5.43 5.53
CA LEU A 42 -5.05 6.01 6.68
C LEU A 42 -3.56 6.20 6.39
N VAL A 43 -3.04 7.39 6.64
CA VAL A 43 -1.59 7.64 6.63
C VAL A 43 -1.16 8.01 8.04
N PHE A 44 -0.47 7.10 8.71
CA PHE A 44 0.09 7.32 10.05
C PHE A 44 1.45 7.98 9.91
N SER A 45 1.61 9.19 10.41
CA SER A 45 2.86 9.97 10.33
C SER A 45 3.64 10.04 11.65
N ASN A 46 3.05 9.60 12.76
CA ASN A 46 3.70 9.55 14.07
C ASN A 46 3.58 8.15 14.68
N ILE A 47 4.55 7.29 14.40
CA ILE A 47 4.61 5.94 14.97
C ILE A 47 5.63 5.92 16.10
N ARG A 48 5.19 5.51 17.30
CA ARG A 48 6.02 5.43 18.51
C ARG A 48 7.30 4.64 18.24
N HIS A 49 8.45 5.23 18.57
CA HIS A 49 9.81 4.70 18.32
C HIS A 49 10.26 4.60 16.84
N HIS A 50 9.46 5.09 15.87
CA HIS A 50 9.74 4.96 14.44
C HIS A 50 9.60 6.30 13.68
N ALA A 51 10.23 7.37 14.18
CA ALA A 51 10.03 8.76 13.71
C ALA A 51 10.33 9.03 12.21
N ARG A 52 11.07 8.16 11.53
CA ARG A 52 11.42 8.33 10.09
C ARG A 52 10.44 7.68 9.13
N TYR A 53 9.53 6.86 9.64
CA TYR A 53 8.67 6.03 8.81
C TYR A 53 7.22 6.48 8.89
N ARG A 54 6.46 6.16 7.84
CA ARG A 54 5.01 6.29 7.80
C ARG A 54 4.40 4.93 7.48
N VAL A 55 3.19 4.68 7.98
CA VAL A 55 2.43 3.47 7.69
C VAL A 55 1.16 3.85 6.93
N VAL A 56 0.86 3.11 5.87
CA VAL A 56 -0.37 3.28 5.09
C VAL A 56 -1.30 2.11 5.37
N GLY A 57 -2.53 2.42 5.78
CA GLY A 57 -3.56 1.45 6.13
C GLY A 57 -4.68 1.37 5.10
N ALA A 58 -5.06 0.15 4.71
CA ALA A 58 -6.15 -0.15 3.79
C ALA A 58 -6.09 0.57 2.41
N PRO A 59 -4.94 0.66 1.73
CA PRO A 59 -4.81 1.42 0.47
C PRO A 59 -5.62 0.83 -0.69
N LEU A 60 -5.96 -0.46 -0.65
CA LEU A 60 -6.71 -1.17 -1.71
C LEU A 60 -8.10 -1.62 -1.28
N SER A 61 -8.63 -1.13 -0.15
CA SER A 61 -10.01 -1.43 0.23
C SER A 61 -11.01 -0.62 -0.59
N TYR A 62 -12.30 -0.80 -0.33
CA TYR A 62 -13.30 0.12 -0.88
C TYR A 62 -13.02 1.56 -0.48
N SER A 63 -13.23 2.47 -1.43
CA SER A 63 -13.09 3.92 -1.27
C SER A 63 -14.13 4.48 -0.32
N SER A 64 -13.84 5.58 0.36
CA SER A 64 -14.84 6.30 1.16
C SER A 64 -15.88 7.04 0.33
N LEU A 65 -15.65 7.20 -0.97
CA LEU A 65 -16.54 7.85 -1.91
C LEU A 65 -17.76 6.95 -2.21
N PRO A 66 -18.99 7.32 -1.80
CA PRO A 66 -20.16 6.44 -1.91
C PRO A 66 -20.52 6.08 -3.36
N LYS A 67 -20.31 7.01 -4.29
CA LYS A 67 -20.60 6.82 -5.73
C LYS A 67 -19.45 6.18 -6.51
N ALA A 68 -18.30 5.96 -5.86
CA ALA A 68 -17.08 5.50 -6.51
C ALA A 68 -16.38 4.46 -5.62
N ARG A 69 -17.15 3.47 -5.15
CA ARG A 69 -16.71 2.51 -4.12
C ARG A 69 -15.46 1.71 -4.50
N MET A 70 -15.26 1.53 -5.81
CA MET A 70 -14.12 0.83 -6.41
C MET A 70 -12.96 1.76 -6.80
N ALA A 71 -13.03 3.06 -6.51
CA ALA A 71 -12.07 4.06 -7.00
C ALA A 71 -10.61 3.67 -6.75
N ARG A 72 -10.28 3.16 -5.56
CA ARG A 72 -8.90 2.76 -5.23
C ARG A 72 -8.38 1.67 -6.18
N ILE A 73 -9.20 0.66 -6.46
CA ILE A 73 -8.85 -0.41 -7.40
C ILE A 73 -8.78 0.13 -8.83
N ALA A 74 -9.77 0.90 -9.26
CA ALA A 74 -9.78 1.51 -10.59
C ALA A 74 -8.50 2.32 -10.85
N MET A 75 -8.13 3.19 -9.91
CA MET A 75 -6.93 4.03 -10.01
C MET A 75 -5.64 3.22 -10.00
N THR A 76 -5.56 2.10 -9.28
CA THR A 76 -4.38 1.22 -9.34
C THR A 76 -4.16 0.59 -10.72
N LEU A 77 -5.21 0.54 -11.53
CA LEU A 77 -5.20 0.02 -12.90
C LEU A 77 -5.13 1.15 -13.95
N GLY A 78 -4.97 2.41 -13.52
CA GLY A 78 -4.96 3.58 -14.41
C GLY A 78 -6.34 3.92 -14.99
N LEU A 79 -7.42 3.49 -14.36
CA LEU A 79 -8.80 3.78 -14.78
C LEU A 79 -9.37 4.98 -14.01
N ASP A 80 -10.48 5.52 -14.52
CA ASP A 80 -11.25 6.57 -13.86
C ASP A 80 -11.77 6.09 -12.49
N PRO A 81 -11.71 6.90 -11.42
CA PRO A 81 -12.18 6.49 -10.10
C PRO A 81 -13.66 6.06 -10.07
N THR A 82 -14.47 6.52 -11.02
CA THR A 82 -15.89 6.16 -11.13
C THR A 82 -16.15 4.91 -11.97
N THR A 83 -15.12 4.27 -12.54
CA THR A 83 -15.27 3.07 -13.36
C THR A 83 -16.00 1.96 -12.59
N PRO A 84 -17.10 1.41 -13.13
CA PRO A 84 -17.85 0.33 -12.50
C PRO A 84 -17.01 -0.94 -12.33
N GLY A 85 -17.27 -1.71 -11.26
CA GLY A 85 -16.54 -2.95 -10.98
C GLY A 85 -16.61 -3.99 -12.12
N THR A 86 -17.72 -4.05 -12.85
CA THR A 86 -17.86 -4.93 -14.01
C THR A 86 -16.92 -4.54 -15.15
N GLU A 87 -16.72 -3.25 -15.38
CA GLU A 87 -15.79 -2.74 -16.40
C GLU A 87 -14.33 -2.94 -15.97
N ILE A 88 -14.02 -2.81 -14.68
CA ILE A 88 -12.70 -3.18 -14.12
C ILE A 88 -12.38 -4.65 -14.45
N VAL A 89 -13.31 -5.57 -14.18
CA VAL A 89 -13.14 -7.01 -14.48
C VAL A 89 -12.96 -7.23 -15.98
N GLN A 90 -13.77 -6.60 -16.83
CA GLN A 90 -13.64 -6.72 -18.27
C GLN A 90 -12.30 -6.19 -18.79
N THR A 91 -11.81 -5.09 -18.21
CA THR A 91 -10.50 -4.52 -18.55
C THR A 91 -9.39 -5.51 -18.22
N LEU A 92 -9.38 -6.06 -17.01
CA LEU A 92 -8.41 -7.10 -16.60
C LEU A 92 -8.51 -8.35 -17.47
N ALA A 93 -9.71 -8.78 -17.88
CA ALA A 93 -9.86 -9.92 -18.76
C ALA A 93 -9.23 -9.67 -20.15
N LYS A 94 -9.34 -8.45 -20.67
CA LYS A 94 -8.74 -8.06 -21.96
C LYS A 94 -7.21 -8.03 -21.91
N THR A 95 -6.60 -7.63 -20.78
CA THR A 95 -5.13 -7.53 -20.68
C THR A 95 -4.41 -8.86 -20.82
N THR A 96 -5.07 -9.98 -20.51
CA THR A 96 -4.51 -11.34 -20.68
C THR A 96 -4.14 -11.69 -22.12
N LYS A 97 -4.68 -10.96 -23.10
CA LYS A 97 -4.43 -11.16 -24.54
C LYS A 97 -3.46 -10.15 -25.13
N LEU A 98 -3.06 -9.14 -24.36
CA LEU A 98 -2.16 -8.10 -24.83
C LEU A 98 -0.70 -8.57 -24.71
N PRO A 99 0.16 -8.21 -25.67
CA PRO A 99 1.59 -8.43 -25.51
C PRO A 99 2.12 -7.61 -24.32
N PRO A 100 3.09 -8.12 -23.55
CA PRO A 100 3.71 -7.37 -22.47
C PRO A 100 4.43 -6.14 -23.02
N VAL A 101 4.38 -5.05 -22.25
CA VAL A 101 5.18 -3.85 -22.54
C VAL A 101 6.61 -4.11 -22.06
N PRO A 102 7.64 -3.85 -22.88
CA PRO A 102 9.03 -3.99 -22.46
C PRO A 102 9.37 -3.13 -21.24
N LEU A 103 10.20 -3.67 -20.36
CA LEU A 103 10.71 -2.94 -19.19
C LEU A 103 11.68 -1.84 -19.64
N VAL A 104 11.56 -0.66 -19.05
CA VAL A 104 12.55 0.41 -19.18
C VAL A 104 13.51 0.29 -18.00
N ILE A 105 14.79 0.05 -18.30
CA ILE A 105 15.85 -0.01 -17.30
C ILE A 105 16.34 1.41 -17.07
N VAL A 106 16.38 1.83 -15.81
CA VAL A 106 16.88 3.13 -15.37
C VAL A 106 18.01 2.92 -14.35
N GLU A 107 18.96 3.86 -14.32
CA GLU A 107 20.14 3.75 -13.45
C GLU A 107 19.84 4.14 -12.00
N ASP A 108 18.85 5.02 -11.79
CA ASP A 108 18.52 5.54 -10.46
C ASP A 108 17.01 5.76 -10.28
N GLY A 109 16.59 5.91 -9.04
CA GLY A 109 15.23 6.30 -8.69
C GLY A 109 15.05 6.52 -7.20
N PRO A 110 13.89 7.05 -6.78
CA PRO A 110 13.66 7.42 -5.38
C PRO A 110 13.73 6.27 -4.36
N VAL A 111 13.77 5.02 -4.82
CA VAL A 111 13.95 3.84 -3.96
C VAL A 111 15.40 3.73 -3.47
N HIS A 112 16.37 4.36 -4.14
CA HIS A 112 17.79 4.39 -3.77
C HIS A 112 18.16 5.53 -2.81
N GLU A 113 17.21 6.39 -2.39
CA GLU A 113 17.49 7.53 -1.50
C GLU A 113 18.05 7.12 -0.13
N ASN A 114 17.75 5.90 0.34
CA ASN A 114 18.25 5.35 1.60
C ASN A 114 18.66 3.89 1.38
N ILE A 115 19.94 3.57 1.54
CA ILE A 115 20.51 2.23 1.36
C ILE A 115 21.16 1.80 2.68
N LEU A 116 20.78 0.62 3.17
CA LEU A 116 21.39 -0.04 4.33
C LEU A 116 21.96 -1.38 3.87
N LEU A 117 23.25 -1.63 4.12
CA LEU A 117 23.93 -2.86 3.68
C LEU A 117 24.48 -3.65 4.86
N GLY A 118 24.49 -4.99 4.73
CA GLY A 118 25.08 -5.89 5.74
C GLY A 118 24.54 -5.63 7.14
N ASP A 119 25.45 -5.30 8.06
CA ASP A 119 25.16 -5.09 9.49
C ASP A 119 24.34 -3.81 9.77
N GLU A 120 24.20 -2.91 8.79
CA GLU A 120 23.33 -1.73 8.93
C GLU A 120 21.84 -2.10 8.86
N VAL A 121 21.52 -3.27 8.31
CA VAL A 121 20.14 -3.76 8.13
C VAL A 121 19.57 -4.19 9.48
N ASP A 122 18.64 -3.40 9.98
CA ASP A 122 17.87 -3.72 11.17
C ASP A 122 16.36 -3.55 10.88
N LEU A 123 15.68 -4.68 10.70
CA LEU A 123 14.23 -4.71 10.41
C LEU A 123 13.38 -4.20 11.59
N LEU A 124 13.93 -4.14 12.80
CA LEU A 124 13.23 -3.60 13.97
C LEU A 124 13.17 -2.07 13.95
N LYS A 125 13.95 -1.38 13.12
CA LYS A 125 13.82 0.07 12.91
C LYS A 125 12.58 0.42 12.09
N ILE A 126 12.10 -0.50 11.25
CA ILE A 126 10.91 -0.33 10.42
C ILE A 126 9.67 -0.61 11.28
N PRO A 127 8.58 0.19 11.16
CA PRO A 127 7.38 0.05 12.00
C PRO A 127 6.55 -1.19 11.63
N THR A 128 7.10 -2.37 11.86
CA THR A 128 6.49 -3.65 11.51
C THR A 128 5.38 -3.98 12.51
N PRO A 129 4.10 -3.99 12.11
CA PRO A 129 3.00 -4.14 13.05
C PRO A 129 2.83 -5.59 13.50
N LEU A 130 2.42 -5.77 14.76
CA LEU A 130 1.64 -6.93 15.17
C LEU A 130 0.17 -6.57 14.87
N ILE A 131 -0.42 -7.21 13.86
CA ILE A 131 -1.66 -6.72 13.26
C ILE A 131 -2.88 -7.18 14.06
N HIS A 132 -2.93 -8.45 14.43
CA HIS A 132 -4.03 -9.06 15.16
C HIS A 132 -3.57 -9.70 16.47
N PHE A 133 -4.48 -9.75 17.44
CA PHE A 133 -4.27 -10.57 18.62
C PHE A 133 -4.25 -12.05 18.21
N GLY A 134 -3.23 -12.78 18.65
CA GLY A 134 -3.01 -14.18 18.28
C GLY A 134 -2.11 -14.39 17.05
N ASP A 135 -1.69 -13.32 16.36
CA ASP A 135 -0.63 -13.43 15.35
C ASP A 135 0.65 -13.98 15.99
N GLY A 136 1.28 -14.98 15.34
CA GLY A 136 2.52 -15.60 15.82
C GLY A 136 3.76 -14.70 15.72
N GLY A 137 3.64 -13.51 15.12
CA GLY A 137 4.73 -12.56 14.93
C GLY A 137 4.28 -11.29 14.24
N ARG A 138 5.24 -10.36 14.08
CA ARG A 138 5.03 -9.10 13.36
C ARG A 138 5.18 -9.32 11.86
N PHE A 139 4.29 -8.75 11.05
CA PHE A 139 4.26 -8.99 9.60
C PHE A 139 4.88 -7.83 8.84
N PHE A 140 6.09 -8.05 8.31
CA PHE A 140 6.81 -7.06 7.49
C PHE A 140 6.16 -6.84 6.13
N ASN A 141 5.75 -7.93 5.47
CA ASN A 141 5.13 -7.88 4.17
C ASN A 141 3.69 -8.41 4.24
N SER A 142 2.72 -7.49 4.22
CA SER A 142 1.29 -7.80 4.07
C SER A 142 0.72 -7.21 2.77
N LEU A 143 1.48 -6.37 2.07
CA LEU A 143 1.11 -5.75 0.82
C LEU A 143 2.36 -5.46 -0.03
N GLY A 144 2.82 -6.49 -0.72
CA GLY A 144 3.98 -6.45 -1.60
C GLY A 144 4.03 -7.72 -2.44
N PHE A 145 5.05 -7.83 -3.27
CA PHE A 145 5.30 -9.00 -4.10
C PHE A 145 6.76 -9.43 -3.98
N TRP A 146 7.00 -10.70 -4.23
CA TRP A 146 8.34 -11.25 -4.29
C TRP A 146 8.87 -11.15 -5.71
N VAL A 147 10.13 -10.75 -5.85
CA VAL A 147 10.84 -10.76 -7.13
C VAL A 147 11.93 -11.80 -7.04
N VAL A 148 11.82 -12.83 -7.87
CA VAL A 148 12.80 -13.92 -7.97
C VAL A 148 13.10 -14.18 -9.44
N ARG A 149 14.28 -14.76 -9.71
CA ARG A 149 14.73 -15.11 -11.06
C ARG A 149 15.09 -16.59 -11.10
N SER A 150 14.75 -17.25 -12.21
CA SER A 150 15.23 -18.60 -12.50
C SER A 150 16.77 -18.64 -12.50
N PRO A 151 17.40 -19.76 -12.10
CA PRO A 151 18.86 -19.87 -12.11
C PRO A 151 19.49 -19.69 -13.49
N ASP A 152 18.81 -20.15 -14.55
CA ASP A 152 19.24 -19.97 -15.94
C ASP A 152 18.91 -18.57 -16.49
N GLY A 153 18.19 -17.76 -15.71
CA GLY A 153 17.86 -16.39 -16.02
C GLY A 153 16.91 -16.23 -17.22
N LYS A 154 16.26 -17.32 -17.63
CA LYS A 154 15.26 -17.40 -18.70
C LYS A 154 13.85 -17.50 -18.12
#